data_AF-A0AAN6EH71-F1
#
_entry.id   AF-A0AAN6EH71-F1
#
_cell.length_a   1.000
_cell.length_b   1.000
_cell.length_c   1.000
_cell.angle_alpha   90.00
_cell.angle_beta   90.00
_cell.angle_gamma   90.00
#
_symmetry.space_group_name_H-M   'P 1'
#
loop_
_entity.id
_entity.type
_entity.pdbx_description
1 polymer ?
#
loop_
_entity_poly.entity_id
_entity_poly.type
_entity_poly.pdbx_seq_one_letter_code
_entity_poly.pdbx_strand_id
1 'polypeptide(L)'
;MPTDTRKPRKEPEVVVFDQSRTTPMSQTNKLEYKAFMSSKISKINAKPKPRTKAEVKEDKEDKLHDRNLKALLEGKLMIEQLHESQLSGKERHKHNTEKLKRLGMKIKTKDKMPADMFFATQRNREERAQRAIKDAQDRGVLNAAVRRELERKHTGKTANEGNEKRFKSKERGPNSGPGKFKDGVLHISKGHIDRISGAKASGRVGKMSAGKGKKFAGKGKSGGKKKPRR
;
A
#
# COMPACT_ATOMS: atom_id res chain seq x y z
N MET A 1 -67.69 -30.71 -62.36
CA MET A 1 -66.81 -29.70 -61.74
C MET A 1 -65.39 -29.94 -62.24
N PRO A 2 -64.82 -29.09 -63.11
CA PRO A 2 -63.44 -29.22 -63.56
C PRO A 2 -62.46 -28.64 -62.53
N THR A 3 -61.39 -29.37 -62.20
CA THR A 3 -60.31 -28.88 -61.36
C THR A 3 -59.19 -28.29 -62.23
N ASP A 4 -58.96 -27.00 -62.05
CA ASP A 4 -58.00 -26.18 -62.80
C ASP A 4 -56.57 -26.47 -62.30
N THR A 5 -55.78 -27.24 -63.06
CA THR A 5 -54.39 -27.56 -62.70
C THR A 5 -53.43 -26.53 -63.30
N ARG A 6 -53.15 -25.45 -62.58
CA ARG A 6 -52.06 -24.52 -62.93
C ARG A 6 -50.86 -24.76 -62.03
N LYS A 7 -49.76 -25.25 -62.61
CA LYS A 7 -48.46 -25.38 -61.91
C LYS A 7 -47.95 -23.99 -61.48
N PRO A 8 -47.53 -23.78 -60.23
CA PRO A 8 -46.93 -22.51 -59.83
C PRO A 8 -45.57 -22.33 -60.50
N ARG A 9 -45.32 -21.14 -61.06
CA ARG A 9 -44.01 -20.76 -61.62
C ARG A 9 -43.03 -20.54 -60.46
N LYS A 10 -41.80 -21.06 -60.56
CA LYS A 10 -40.74 -20.84 -59.57
C LYS A 10 -40.16 -19.43 -59.77
N GLU A 11 -40.23 -18.60 -58.74
CA GLU A 11 -39.55 -17.31 -58.69
C GLU A 11 -38.08 -17.51 -58.27
N PRO A 12 -37.15 -16.63 -58.71
CA PRO A 12 -35.74 -16.75 -58.36
C PRO A 12 -35.49 -16.39 -56.89
N GLU A 13 -34.74 -17.24 -56.21
CA GLU A 13 -34.27 -16.99 -54.84
C GLU A 13 -33.11 -16.00 -54.88
N VAL A 14 -33.34 -14.78 -54.38
CA VAL A 14 -32.29 -13.76 -54.25
C VAL A 14 -31.72 -13.82 -52.84
N VAL A 15 -30.51 -14.35 -52.69
CA VAL A 15 -29.77 -14.34 -51.44
C VAL A 15 -29.00 -13.03 -51.32
N VAL A 16 -29.48 -12.14 -50.44
CA VAL A 16 -28.78 -10.89 -50.07
C VAL A 16 -27.95 -11.16 -48.82
N PHE A 17 -26.63 -11.13 -48.94
CA PHE A 17 -25.74 -11.25 -47.79
C PHE A 17 -25.65 -9.92 -47.05
N ASP A 18 -26.11 -9.93 -45.80
CA ASP A 18 -26.00 -8.77 -44.92
C ASP A 18 -24.55 -8.64 -44.39
N GLN A 19 -23.85 -7.59 -44.84
CA GLN A 19 -22.45 -7.33 -44.50
C GLN A 19 -22.27 -6.69 -43.11
N SER A 20 -23.37 -6.40 -42.40
CA SER A 20 -23.35 -5.73 -41.09
C SER A 20 -22.61 -6.52 -39.99
N ARG A 21 -22.43 -7.84 -40.17
CA ARG A 21 -21.68 -8.73 -39.26
C ARG A 21 -20.30 -9.11 -39.75
N THR A 22 -19.76 -8.43 -40.75
CA THR A 22 -18.33 -8.53 -41.06
C THR A 22 -17.54 -7.74 -40.02
N THR A 23 -17.47 -8.26 -38.79
CA THR A 23 -16.43 -7.82 -37.86
C THR A 23 -15.09 -8.06 -38.57
N PRO A 24 -14.20 -7.06 -38.72
CA PRO A 24 -12.87 -7.32 -39.23
C PRO A 24 -12.20 -8.30 -38.27
N MET A 25 -12.16 -9.57 -38.66
CA MET A 25 -11.38 -10.57 -37.97
C MET A 25 -9.92 -10.12 -38.06
N SER A 26 -9.32 -9.81 -36.91
CA SER A 26 -8.01 -10.35 -36.51
C SER A 26 -7.29 -9.40 -35.54
N GLN A 27 -7.66 -9.49 -34.27
CA GLN A 27 -6.61 -9.83 -33.31
C GLN A 27 -6.72 -11.33 -33.08
N THR A 28 -6.25 -12.11 -34.06
CA THR A 28 -6.11 -13.56 -33.89
C THR A 28 -5.36 -13.80 -32.59
N ASN A 29 -5.95 -14.58 -31.68
CA ASN A 29 -5.34 -14.88 -30.41
C ASN A 29 -3.93 -15.43 -30.70
N LYS A 30 -2.90 -14.92 -30.03
CA LYS A 30 -1.49 -15.18 -30.41
C LYS A 30 -1.17 -16.68 -30.50
N LEU A 31 -1.94 -17.51 -29.78
CA LEU A 31 -1.89 -18.97 -29.84
C LEU A 31 -2.54 -19.54 -31.11
N GLU A 32 -3.69 -19.03 -31.53
CA GLU A 32 -4.39 -19.42 -32.76
C GLU A 32 -3.58 -19.03 -34.00
N TYR A 33 -3.04 -17.81 -34.02
CA TYR A 33 -2.16 -17.36 -35.10
C TYR A 33 -0.91 -18.25 -35.23
N LYS A 34 -0.29 -18.62 -34.09
CA LYS A 34 0.86 -19.53 -34.08
C LYS A 34 0.51 -20.97 -34.45
N ALA A 35 -0.69 -21.44 -34.11
CA ALA A 35 -1.16 -22.76 -34.50
C ALA A 35 -1.39 -22.83 -36.01
N PHE A 36 -2.06 -21.80 -36.55
CA PHE A 36 -2.36 -21.64 -37.97
C PHE A 36 -1.10 -21.46 -38.83
N MET A 37 -0.15 -20.60 -38.40
CA MET A 37 1.11 -20.37 -39.13
C MET A 37 2.14 -21.49 -38.96
N SER A 38 1.87 -22.50 -38.14
CA SER A 38 2.76 -23.65 -38.04
C SER A 38 2.45 -24.67 -39.13
N SER A 39 3.49 -25.21 -39.76
CA SER A 39 3.38 -26.29 -40.76
C SER A 39 2.80 -27.62 -40.23
N LYS A 40 2.39 -27.67 -38.96
CA LYS A 40 1.85 -28.87 -38.30
C LYS A 40 0.35 -28.73 -38.14
N ILE A 41 -0.40 -29.25 -39.10
CA ILE A 41 -1.88 -29.22 -39.19
C ILE A 41 -2.54 -29.81 -37.93
N SER A 42 -1.86 -30.76 -37.27
CA SER A 42 -2.29 -31.35 -35.99
C SER A 42 -2.43 -30.35 -34.84
N LYS A 43 -1.87 -29.14 -34.95
CA LYS A 43 -2.01 -28.08 -33.94
C LYS A 43 -3.26 -27.21 -34.11
N ILE A 44 -3.90 -27.23 -35.28
CA ILE A 44 -5.07 -26.38 -35.57
C ILE A 44 -6.30 -26.88 -34.79
N ASN A 45 -6.43 -28.20 -34.61
CA ASN A 45 -7.53 -28.83 -33.86
C ASN A 45 -7.08 -29.43 -32.51
N ALA A 46 -5.93 -29.01 -31.99
CA ALA A 46 -5.42 -29.53 -30.72
C ALA A 46 -6.27 -28.99 -29.55
N LYS A 47 -6.96 -29.91 -28.84
CA LYS A 47 -7.67 -29.56 -27.60
C LYS A 47 -6.71 -28.90 -26.62
N PRO A 48 -7.13 -27.85 -25.88
CA PRO A 48 -6.27 -27.21 -24.90
C PRO A 48 -5.74 -28.25 -23.92
N LYS A 49 -4.44 -28.18 -23.60
CA LYS A 49 -3.80 -29.14 -22.71
C LYS A 49 -4.57 -29.16 -21.38
N PRO A 50 -4.86 -30.35 -20.82
CA PRO A 50 -5.47 -30.42 -19.50
C PRO A 50 -4.58 -29.69 -18.49
N ARG A 51 -5.21 -28.86 -17.65
CA ARG A 51 -4.52 -28.10 -16.59
C ARG A 51 -3.64 -29.03 -15.77
N THR A 52 -2.46 -28.56 -15.39
CA THR A 52 -1.56 -29.38 -14.59
C THR A 52 -2.18 -29.65 -13.21
N LYS A 53 -1.86 -30.80 -12.60
CA LYS A 53 -2.36 -31.13 -11.24
C LYS A 53 -1.96 -30.07 -10.20
N ALA A 54 -0.91 -29.29 -10.47
CA ALA A 54 -0.49 -28.16 -9.64
C ALA A 54 -1.45 -26.96 -9.78
N GLU A 55 -1.79 -26.55 -11.01
CA GLU A 55 -2.78 -25.48 -11.27
C GLU A 55 -4.14 -25.82 -10.66
N VAL A 56 -4.57 -27.08 -10.72
CA VAL A 56 -5.86 -27.51 -10.12
C VAL A 56 -5.82 -27.48 -8.59
N LYS A 57 -4.65 -27.63 -7.97
CA LYS A 57 -4.49 -27.50 -6.50
C LYS A 57 -4.49 -26.04 -6.09
N GLU A 58 -3.75 -25.19 -6.81
CA GLU A 58 -3.73 -23.74 -6.60
C GLU A 58 -5.14 -23.13 -6.74
N ASP A 59 -5.88 -23.49 -7.80
CA ASP A 59 -7.28 -23.08 -8.00
C ASP A 59 -8.22 -23.50 -6.85
N LYS A 60 -7.91 -24.60 -6.15
CA LYS A 60 -8.70 -25.07 -5.00
C LYS A 60 -8.32 -24.32 -3.72
N GLU A 61 -7.04 -24.08 -3.52
CA GLU A 61 -6.51 -23.28 -2.40
C GLU A 61 -7.05 -21.85 -2.48
N ASP A 62 -7.01 -21.23 -3.67
CA ASP A 62 -7.57 -19.89 -3.91
C ASP A 62 -9.07 -19.84 -3.59
N LYS A 63 -9.84 -20.83 -4.03
CA LYS A 63 -11.27 -20.93 -3.69
C LYS A 63 -11.53 -21.09 -2.20
N LEU A 64 -10.66 -21.79 -1.48
CA LEU A 64 -10.75 -21.93 -0.02
C LEU A 64 -10.41 -20.61 0.65
N HIS A 65 -9.37 -19.91 0.19
CA HIS A 65 -9.02 -18.59 0.69
C HIS A 65 -10.14 -17.58 0.47
N ASP A 66 -10.78 -17.58 -0.70
CA ASP A 66 -11.92 -16.72 -1.01
C ASP A 66 -13.12 -17.04 -0.12
N ARG A 67 -13.41 -18.32 0.13
CA ARG A 67 -14.47 -18.74 1.07
C ARG A 67 -14.20 -18.26 2.49
N ASN A 68 -12.96 -18.44 2.96
CA ASN A 68 -12.56 -18.00 4.29
C ASN A 68 -12.62 -16.46 4.41
N LEU A 69 -12.21 -15.74 3.37
CA LEU A 69 -12.30 -14.29 3.32
C LEU A 69 -13.75 -13.81 3.37
N LYS A 70 -14.67 -14.45 2.63
CA LYS A 70 -16.10 -14.13 2.67
C LYS A 70 -16.69 -14.35 4.06
N ALA A 71 -16.41 -15.51 4.67
CA ALA A 71 -16.87 -15.81 6.02
C ALA A 71 -16.37 -14.78 7.06
N LEU A 72 -15.11 -14.33 6.93
CA LEU A 72 -14.56 -13.28 7.79
C LEU A 72 -15.23 -11.92 7.58
N LEU A 73 -15.52 -11.55 6.33
CA LEU A 73 -16.21 -10.29 6.01
C LEU A 73 -17.65 -10.28 6.51
N GLU A 74 -18.38 -11.39 6.32
CA GLU A 74 -19.75 -11.58 6.83
C GLU A 74 -19.77 -11.56 8.36
N GLY A 75 -18.86 -12.28 9.02
CA GLY A 75 -18.75 -12.29 10.48
C GLY A 75 -18.43 -10.91 11.05
N LYS A 76 -17.53 -10.16 10.40
CA LYS A 76 -17.24 -8.78 10.79
C LYS A 76 -18.49 -7.89 10.67
N LEU A 77 -19.27 -8.04 9.59
CA LEU A 77 -20.51 -7.28 9.39
C LEU A 77 -21.55 -7.60 10.47
N MET A 78 -21.73 -8.88 10.83
CA MET A 78 -22.64 -9.27 11.92
C MET A 78 -22.19 -8.70 13.27
N ILE A 79 -20.90 -8.80 13.60
CA ILE A 79 -20.36 -8.24 14.85
C ILE A 79 -20.57 -6.73 14.89
N GLU A 80 -20.33 -6.03 13.78
CA GLU A 80 -20.58 -4.59 13.68
C GLU A 80 -22.06 -4.24 13.86
N GLN A 81 -22.98 -4.98 13.24
CA GLN A 81 -24.42 -4.76 13.40
C GLN A 81 -24.90 -5.02 14.83
N LEU A 82 -24.42 -6.08 15.47
CA LEU A 82 -24.72 -6.36 16.87
C LEU A 82 -24.21 -5.24 17.77
N HIS A 83 -22.97 -4.80 17.57
CA HIS A 83 -22.40 -3.69 18.32
C HIS A 83 -23.19 -2.38 18.11
N GLU A 84 -23.55 -2.06 16.87
CA GLU A 84 -24.37 -0.88 16.55
C GLU A 84 -25.80 -0.96 17.13
N SER A 85 -26.38 -2.16 17.24
CA SER A 85 -27.70 -2.37 17.85
C SER A 85 -27.69 -2.17 19.37
N GLN A 86 -26.60 -2.56 20.04
CA GLN A 86 -26.44 -2.44 21.49
C GLN A 86 -26.09 -1.01 21.93
N LEU A 87 -25.39 -0.25 21.08
CA LEU A 87 -24.96 1.11 21.41
C LEU A 87 -26.12 2.12 21.34
N SER A 88 -26.29 2.91 22.41
CA SER A 88 -27.25 4.01 22.45
C SER A 88 -26.83 5.17 21.52
N GLY A 89 -27.79 5.98 21.04
CA GLY A 89 -27.61 6.93 19.94
C GLY A 89 -26.34 7.81 19.97
N LYS A 90 -25.96 8.35 21.14
CA LYS A 90 -24.71 9.13 21.28
C LYS A 90 -23.45 8.27 21.14
N GLU A 91 -23.46 7.07 21.70
CA GLU A 91 -22.34 6.13 21.63
C GLU A 91 -22.21 5.51 20.24
N ARG A 92 -23.34 5.21 19.59
CA ARG A 92 -23.42 4.80 18.19
C ARG A 92 -22.83 5.84 17.26
N HIS A 93 -23.16 7.13 17.47
CA HIS A 93 -22.55 8.22 16.72
C HIS A 93 -21.03 8.28 16.93
N LYS A 94 -20.54 8.19 18.17
CA LYS A 94 -19.09 8.14 18.45
C LYS A 94 -18.42 6.96 17.74
N HIS A 95 -18.98 5.76 17.87
CA HIS A 95 -18.49 4.55 17.20
C HIS A 95 -18.42 4.73 15.68
N ASN A 96 -19.47 5.26 15.06
CA ASN A 96 -19.51 5.50 13.62
C ASN A 96 -18.48 6.55 13.19
N THR A 97 -18.31 7.63 13.97
CA THR A 97 -17.24 8.61 13.69
C THR A 97 -15.84 8.00 13.83
N GLU A 98 -15.61 7.12 14.80
CA GLU A 98 -14.34 6.39 14.93
C GLU A 98 -14.11 5.42 13.78
N LYS A 99 -15.15 4.70 13.34
CA LYS A 99 -15.12 3.83 12.16
C LYS A 99 -14.72 4.63 10.92
N LEU A 100 -15.34 5.79 10.69
CA LEU A 100 -15.00 6.68 9.58
C LEU A 100 -13.56 7.21 9.68
N LYS A 101 -13.07 7.56 10.89
CA LYS A 101 -11.66 7.91 11.11
C LYS A 101 -10.72 6.77 10.74
N ARG A 102 -11.03 5.53 11.16
CA ARG A 102 -10.24 4.33 10.84
C ARG A 102 -10.21 4.05 9.34
N LEU A 103 -11.30 4.31 8.64
CA LEU A 103 -11.40 4.21 7.18
C LEU A 103 -10.68 5.36 6.44
N GLY A 104 -10.11 6.34 7.16
CA GLY A 104 -9.29 7.41 6.58
C GLY A 104 -10.01 8.75 6.40
N MET A 105 -11.26 8.88 6.88
CA MET A 105 -11.97 10.16 6.82
C MET A 105 -11.35 11.16 7.82
N LYS A 106 -10.90 12.31 7.29
CA LYS A 106 -10.38 13.41 8.11
C LYS A 106 -11.53 14.15 8.80
N ILE A 107 -11.91 13.70 9.98
CA ILE A 107 -12.95 14.38 10.77
C ILE A 107 -12.38 15.69 11.31
N LYS A 108 -12.99 16.81 10.96
CA LYS A 108 -12.72 18.11 11.59
C LYS A 108 -13.31 18.07 13.00
N THR A 109 -12.48 17.81 14.00
CA THR A 109 -12.92 17.65 15.40
C THR A 109 -12.84 18.94 16.22
N LYS A 110 -12.40 20.05 15.63
CA LYS A 110 -12.13 21.30 16.34
C LYS A 110 -13.10 22.36 15.85
N ASP A 111 -14.15 22.57 16.62
CA ASP A 111 -14.97 23.76 16.47
C ASP A 111 -14.13 25.00 16.78
N LYS A 112 -14.42 26.11 16.09
CA LYS A 112 -13.71 27.36 16.30
C LYS A 112 -14.06 27.87 17.70
N MET A 113 -13.10 27.83 18.61
CA MET A 113 -13.23 28.29 19.99
C MET A 113 -12.38 29.55 20.22
N PRO A 114 -12.82 30.50 21.05
CA PRO A 114 -11.99 31.63 21.46
C PRO A 114 -10.65 31.18 22.08
N ALA A 115 -9.61 31.98 21.89
CA ALA A 115 -8.25 31.62 22.32
C ALA A 115 -8.16 31.33 23.83
N ASP A 116 -8.79 32.17 24.66
CA ASP A 116 -8.74 32.02 26.12
C ASP A 116 -9.38 30.71 26.59
N MET A 117 -10.56 30.38 26.04
CA MET A 117 -11.23 29.11 26.32
C MET A 117 -10.43 27.91 25.82
N PHE A 118 -9.75 28.06 24.68
CA PHE A 118 -8.86 27.02 24.16
C PHE A 118 -7.71 26.75 25.12
N PHE A 119 -7.00 27.78 25.57
CA PHE A 119 -5.89 27.61 26.50
C PHE A 119 -6.36 27.11 27.87
N ALA A 120 -7.49 27.60 28.39
CA ALA A 120 -8.08 27.09 29.63
C ALA A 120 -8.43 25.60 29.51
N THR A 121 -9.03 25.18 28.40
CA THR A 121 -9.36 23.77 28.15
C THR A 121 -8.10 22.90 28.07
N GLN A 122 -7.03 23.40 27.43
CA GLN A 122 -5.75 22.68 27.36
C GLN A 122 -5.10 22.54 28.73
N ARG A 123 -5.02 23.62 29.52
CA ARG A 123 -4.50 23.58 30.90
C ARG A 123 -5.28 22.58 31.75
N ASN A 124 -6.61 22.62 31.70
CA ASN A 124 -7.48 21.68 32.44
C ASN A 124 -7.29 20.21 32.02
N ARG A 125 -6.93 19.94 30.76
CA ARG A 125 -6.59 18.58 30.28
C ARG A 125 -5.23 18.13 30.80
N GLU A 126 -4.25 19.03 30.80
CA GLU A 126 -2.90 18.76 31.29
C GLU A 126 -2.90 18.55 32.81
N GLU A 127 -3.63 19.36 33.56
CA GLU A 127 -3.81 19.17 35.01
C GLU A 127 -4.47 17.83 35.33
N ARG A 128 -5.53 17.44 34.59
CA ARG A 128 -6.15 16.11 34.75
C ARG A 128 -5.17 14.97 34.45
N ALA A 129 -4.36 15.12 33.40
CA ALA A 129 -3.32 14.13 33.09
C ALA A 129 -2.29 14.04 34.22
N GLN A 130 -1.83 15.18 34.75
CA GLN A 130 -0.86 15.21 35.85
C GLN A 130 -1.42 14.62 37.14
N ARG A 131 -2.68 14.91 37.49
CA ARG A 131 -3.36 14.30 38.63
C ARG A 131 -3.45 12.79 38.47
N ALA A 132 -3.87 12.30 37.30
CA ALA A 132 -3.93 10.86 37.03
C ALA A 132 -2.54 10.18 37.09
N ILE A 133 -1.49 10.86 36.65
CA ILE A 133 -0.11 10.36 36.75
C ILE A 133 0.34 10.31 38.21
N LYS A 134 0.04 11.33 39.02
CA LYS A 134 0.33 11.34 40.46
C LYS A 134 -0.43 10.23 41.18
N ASP A 135 -1.73 10.08 40.91
CA ASP A 135 -2.53 9.00 41.49
C ASP A 135 -1.96 7.61 41.12
N ALA A 136 -1.48 7.42 39.89
CA ALA A 136 -0.83 6.18 39.47
C ALA A 136 0.55 5.97 40.12
N GLN A 137 1.27 7.07 40.39
CA GLN A 137 2.53 7.06 41.12
C GLN A 137 2.31 6.66 42.57
N ASP A 138 1.32 7.26 43.23
CA ASP A 138 0.98 7.02 44.63
C ASP A 138 0.48 5.57 44.84
N ARG A 139 -0.17 4.99 43.83
CA ARG A 139 -0.57 3.58 43.80
C ARG A 139 0.56 2.60 43.42
N GLY A 140 1.75 3.11 43.04
CA GLY A 140 2.89 2.27 42.64
C GLY A 140 2.73 1.55 41.30
N VAL A 141 1.76 1.93 40.47
CA VAL A 141 1.49 1.30 39.15
C VAL A 141 2.07 2.10 37.98
N LEU A 142 2.78 3.21 38.28
CA LEU A 142 3.30 4.10 37.26
C LEU A 142 4.49 3.47 36.51
N ASN A 143 4.23 3.09 35.26
CA ASN A 143 5.24 2.71 34.27
C ASN A 143 5.28 3.71 33.11
N ALA A 144 6.36 3.72 32.33
CA ALA A 144 6.47 4.63 31.16
C ALA A 144 5.34 4.45 30.14
N ALA A 145 4.86 3.20 29.96
CA ALA A 145 3.71 2.90 29.11
C ALA A 145 2.41 3.48 29.68
N VAL A 146 2.16 3.28 30.98
CA VAL A 146 0.98 3.79 31.69
C VAL A 146 0.95 5.31 31.69
N ARG A 147 2.09 5.95 31.96
CA ARG A 147 2.23 7.42 31.86
C ARG A 147 1.80 7.92 30.48
N ARG A 148 2.30 7.29 29.41
CA ARG A 148 1.97 7.66 28.03
C ARG A 148 0.49 7.44 27.71
N GLU A 149 -0.11 6.39 28.24
CA GLU A 149 -1.53 6.10 28.09
C GLU A 149 -2.40 7.15 28.79
N LEU A 150 -2.07 7.50 30.03
CA LEU A 150 -2.76 8.52 30.80
C LEU A 150 -2.64 9.89 30.13
N GLU A 151 -1.44 10.27 29.66
CA GLU A 151 -1.23 11.49 28.89
C GLU A 151 -2.10 11.51 27.62
N ARG A 152 -2.16 10.41 26.87
CA ARG A 152 -3.00 10.29 25.67
C ARG A 152 -4.48 10.39 25.97
N LYS A 153 -4.96 9.71 27.02
CA LYS A 153 -6.37 9.67 27.41
C LYS A 153 -6.92 11.06 27.72
N HIS A 154 -6.13 11.89 28.41
CA HIS A 154 -6.58 13.20 28.87
C HIS A 154 -6.26 14.34 27.89
N THR A 155 -5.09 14.33 27.24
CA THR A 155 -4.68 15.42 26.34
C THR A 155 -5.06 15.17 24.88
N GLY A 156 -5.29 13.91 24.49
CA GLY A 156 -5.49 13.50 23.11
C GLY A 156 -4.21 13.57 22.25
N LYS A 157 -3.08 14.01 22.82
CA LYS A 157 -1.82 14.16 22.10
C LYS A 157 -1.27 12.78 21.79
N THR A 158 -1.13 12.45 20.51
CA THR A 158 -0.37 11.27 20.11
C THR A 158 1.12 11.59 20.18
N ALA A 159 1.97 10.56 20.31
CA ALA A 159 3.40 10.78 20.47
C ALA A 159 4.06 11.48 19.26
N ASN A 160 3.41 11.48 18.10
CA ASN A 160 3.90 12.17 16.92
C ASN A 160 3.62 13.68 16.97
N GLU A 161 2.49 14.11 17.54
CA GLU A 161 2.11 15.54 17.61
C GLU A 161 3.06 16.35 18.50
N GLY A 162 3.55 15.77 19.60
CA GLY A 162 4.58 16.41 20.43
C GLY A 162 5.97 16.43 19.78
N ASN A 163 6.22 15.51 18.83
CA ASN A 163 7.51 15.35 18.18
C ASN A 163 7.65 16.18 16.91
N GLU A 164 6.58 16.72 16.30
CA GLU A 164 6.71 17.60 15.13
C GLU A 164 7.63 18.80 15.40
N LYS A 165 7.58 19.35 16.63
CA LYS A 165 8.52 20.41 17.05
C LYS A 165 9.94 19.91 17.29
N ARG A 166 10.12 18.63 17.63
CA ARG A 166 11.45 18.00 17.82
C ARG A 166 12.08 17.54 16.50
N PHE A 167 11.27 17.24 15.49
CA PHE A 167 11.71 16.89 14.14
C PHE A 167 11.95 18.08 13.24
N LYS A 168 11.56 19.30 13.65
CA LYS A 168 12.18 20.51 13.10
C LYS A 168 13.66 20.42 13.43
N SER A 169 14.47 20.07 12.42
CA SER A 169 15.92 20.01 12.54
C SER A 169 16.36 21.26 13.28
N LYS A 170 17.02 21.11 14.44
CA LYS A 170 17.59 22.24 15.16
C LYS A 170 18.36 23.07 14.15
N GLU A 171 17.99 24.35 14.01
CA GLU A 171 18.70 25.26 13.13
C GLU A 171 20.17 25.22 13.52
N ARG A 172 21.05 24.82 12.59
CA ARG A 172 22.46 24.58 12.87
C ARG A 172 23.28 25.89 12.93
N GLY A 173 22.62 27.01 13.18
CA GLY A 173 23.21 28.35 13.07
C GLY A 173 23.73 28.63 11.66
N PRO A 174 24.43 29.76 11.47
CA PRO A 174 25.15 30.02 10.22
C PRO A 174 26.24 28.95 10.02
N ASN A 175 26.34 28.42 8.80
CA ASN A 175 27.33 27.38 8.48
C ASN A 175 28.76 27.89 8.68
N SER A 176 29.49 27.27 9.59
CA SER A 176 30.91 27.52 9.86
C SER A 176 31.80 26.99 8.72
N GLY A 177 31.99 27.78 7.67
CA GLY A 177 33.12 27.74 6.73
C GLY A 177 33.61 26.36 6.23
N PRO A 178 34.84 26.28 5.70
CA PRO A 178 35.41 25.02 5.27
C PRO A 178 36.09 24.27 6.42
N GLY A 179 35.51 23.13 6.81
CA GLY A 179 36.10 22.23 7.80
C GLY A 179 35.04 21.65 8.73
N LYS A 180 35.47 20.76 9.62
CA LYS A 180 34.61 20.24 10.70
C LYS A 180 35.13 20.79 12.02
N PHE A 181 34.34 21.64 12.67
CA PHE A 181 34.64 22.06 14.03
C PHE A 181 34.17 20.98 15.00
N LYS A 182 35.10 20.41 15.77
CA LYS A 182 34.80 19.37 16.77
C LYS A 182 35.71 19.57 17.97
N ASP A 183 35.13 19.54 19.18
CA ASP A 183 35.87 19.60 20.45
C ASP A 183 36.79 20.83 20.56
N GLY A 184 36.36 21.98 20.03
CA GLY A 184 37.13 23.23 20.04
C GLY A 184 38.20 23.35 18.95
N VAL A 185 38.37 22.33 18.10
CA VAL A 185 39.42 22.28 17.08
C VAL A 185 38.81 22.22 15.67
N LEU A 186 39.32 23.08 14.78
CA LEU A 186 38.93 23.10 13.37
C LEU A 186 39.71 22.02 12.60
N HIS A 187 39.00 21.00 12.13
CA HIS A 187 39.57 19.93 11.31
C HIS A 187 39.42 20.28 9.84
N ILE A 188 40.53 20.59 9.18
CA ILE A 188 40.59 20.88 7.74
C ILE A 188 41.23 19.69 7.02
N SER A 189 40.57 19.18 5.97
CA SER A 189 41.15 18.11 5.16
C SER A 189 42.34 18.61 4.35
N LYS A 190 43.40 17.81 4.21
CA LYS A 190 44.59 18.17 3.42
C LYS A 190 44.24 18.63 1.99
N GLY A 191 43.33 17.93 1.31
CA GLY A 191 42.86 18.34 -0.03
C GLY A 191 42.03 19.64 -0.07
N HIS A 192 41.64 20.21 1.06
CA HIS A 192 41.08 21.56 1.14
C HIS A 192 42.19 22.60 1.33
N ILE A 193 43.20 22.28 2.14
CA ILE A 193 44.43 23.07 2.28
C ILE A 193 45.13 23.19 0.93
N ASP A 194 45.29 22.09 0.19
CA ASP A 194 45.92 22.06 -1.13
C ASP A 194 45.15 22.93 -2.16
N ARG A 195 43.81 22.93 -2.08
CA ARG A 195 42.94 23.77 -2.92
C ARG A 195 43.07 25.26 -2.63
N ILE A 196 43.19 25.66 -1.36
CA ILE A 196 43.38 27.06 -0.97
C ILE A 196 44.80 27.53 -1.28
N SER A 197 45.80 26.68 -1.02
CA SER A 197 47.22 27.00 -1.22
C SER A 197 47.66 27.00 -2.69
N GLY A 198 46.76 26.71 -3.63
CA GLY A 198 47.05 26.71 -5.07
C GLY A 198 47.98 25.56 -5.52
N ALA A 199 48.31 24.62 -4.63
CA ALA A 199 49.02 23.42 -4.99
C ALA A 199 48.10 22.56 -5.88
N LYS A 200 48.52 22.32 -7.13
CA LYS A 200 47.78 21.47 -8.09
C LYS A 200 47.35 20.20 -7.37
N ALA A 201 46.04 20.02 -7.16
CA ALA A 201 45.49 18.80 -6.62
C ALA A 201 46.02 17.65 -7.49
N SER A 202 46.97 16.88 -6.98
CA SER A 202 47.55 15.77 -7.72
C SER A 202 46.37 14.86 -8.07
N GLY A 203 46.06 14.77 -9.36
CA GLY A 203 44.91 14.05 -9.87
C GLY A 203 44.96 12.61 -9.40
N ARG A 204 44.26 12.31 -8.31
CA ARG A 204 43.95 10.94 -7.94
C ARG A 204 42.79 10.51 -8.83
N VAL A 205 43.19 9.96 -9.98
CA VAL A 205 42.43 8.96 -10.73
C VAL A 205 41.58 8.16 -9.74
N GLY A 206 40.27 8.14 -9.98
CA GLY A 206 39.30 7.44 -9.16
C GLY A 206 39.63 5.97 -9.05
N LYS A 207 40.41 5.59 -8.04
CA LYS A 207 40.49 4.22 -7.57
C LYS A 207 39.26 4.02 -6.69
N MET A 208 38.21 3.50 -7.29
CA MET A 208 37.04 2.97 -6.59
C MET A 208 37.55 2.01 -5.51
N SER A 209 37.65 2.48 -4.27
CA SER A 209 37.91 1.62 -3.14
C SER A 209 36.64 0.79 -2.94
N ALA A 210 36.78 -0.50 -3.19
CA ALA A 210 35.81 -1.53 -2.87
C ALA A 210 35.24 -1.30 -1.45
N GLY A 211 34.02 -0.75 -1.41
CA GLY A 211 33.20 -0.66 -0.21
C GLY A 211 32.74 -2.06 0.17
N LYS A 212 33.57 -2.74 0.96
CA LYS A 212 33.20 -3.96 1.68
C LYS A 212 32.19 -3.54 2.76
N GLY A 213 30.91 -3.84 2.54
CA GLY A 213 29.94 -4.02 3.62
C GLY A 213 28.89 -2.92 3.80
N LYS A 214 27.74 -3.07 3.13
CA LYS A 214 26.45 -3.34 3.78
C LYS A 214 25.44 -3.77 2.72
N LYS A 215 25.27 -5.09 2.62
CA LYS A 215 24.22 -5.73 1.82
C LYS A 215 22.87 -5.26 2.36
N PHE A 216 22.18 -4.42 1.59
CA PHE A 216 20.73 -4.38 1.65
C PHE A 216 20.22 -5.70 1.10
N ALA A 217 19.47 -6.43 1.92
CA ALA A 217 18.75 -7.64 1.54
C ALA A 217 17.60 -7.25 0.58
N GLY A 218 17.93 -7.11 -0.70
CA GLY A 218 16.96 -7.08 -1.79
C GLY A 218 16.57 -8.50 -2.15
N LYS A 219 15.39 -8.91 -1.68
CA LYS A 219 14.73 -10.20 -1.94
C LYS A 219 14.35 -10.29 -3.42
N GLY A 220 15.26 -10.80 -4.25
CA GLY A 220 15.07 -11.03 -5.69
C GLY A 220 15.15 -12.52 -6.03
N LYS A 221 14.05 -13.06 -6.52
CA LYS A 221 13.84 -14.45 -6.98
C LYS A 221 14.94 -14.92 -7.95
N SER A 222 15.51 -16.10 -7.70
CA SER A 222 16.20 -16.88 -8.73
C SER A 222 15.75 -18.34 -8.67
N GLY A 223 14.98 -18.76 -9.67
CA GLY A 223 14.54 -20.14 -9.87
C GLY A 223 15.69 -21.05 -10.25
N GLY A 224 15.86 -22.14 -9.50
CA GLY A 224 16.81 -23.20 -9.79
C GLY A 224 16.21 -24.25 -10.72
N LYS A 225 16.64 -24.25 -11.99
CA LYS A 225 16.58 -25.44 -12.86
C LYS A 225 17.66 -26.43 -12.41
N LYS A 226 17.27 -27.55 -11.80
CA LYS A 226 18.14 -28.73 -11.66
C LYS A 226 18.05 -29.57 -12.94
N LYS A 227 19.19 -29.85 -13.56
CA LYS A 227 19.33 -30.92 -14.58
C LYS A 227 19.43 -32.29 -13.88
N PRO A 228 18.96 -33.38 -14.50
CA PRO A 228 19.10 -34.72 -13.94
C PRO A 228 20.53 -35.21 -14.11
N ARG A 229 21.03 -35.95 -13.10
CA ARG A 229 22.22 -36.79 -13.25
C ARG A 229 21.79 -38.15 -13.81
N ARG A 230 22.67 -38.69 -14.65
CA ARG A 230 22.64 -40.02 -15.26
C ARG A 230 22.40 -41.12 -14.23
#